data_AF-A0A9E6V4T0-F1
#
_entry.id   AF-A0A9E6V4T0-F1
#
_cell.length_a   1.000
_cell.length_b   1.000
_cell.length_c   1.000
_cell.angle_alpha   90.00
_cell.angle_beta   90.00
_cell.angle_gamma   90.00
#
_symmetry.space_group_name_H-M   'P 1'
#
loop_
_entity.id
_entity.type
_entity.pdbx_description
1 polymer ?
#
loop_
_entity_poly.entity_id
_entity_poly.type
_entity_poly.pdbx_seq_one_letter_code
_entity_poly.pdbx_strand_id
1 'polypeptide(L)'
;MKWIKTFFERASKPKMEREYVYINQDGSARELTNDERAYLAEEFHPGDGGRPYIKSRYASTDGWGSLSGFLHRGALPEHLLVEASNQNYKPAASDFHQEMIDDGEKVGDTVTRNADGSVTITPNPALPAAERFEKLRAIQLERQRDRERLARHSKG
;
A
#
# COMPACT_ATOMS: atom_id res chain seq x y z
N MET A 1 -21.56 -42.82 32.11
CA MET A 1 -21.88 -41.44 31.68
C MET A 1 -20.65 -40.56 31.84
N LYS A 2 -20.05 -40.09 30.75
CA LYS A 2 -19.21 -38.89 30.71
C LYS A 2 -19.08 -38.47 29.24
N TRP A 3 -19.86 -37.47 28.83
CA TRP A 3 -19.70 -36.80 27.54
C TRP A 3 -18.77 -35.62 27.76
N ILE A 4 -17.62 -35.60 27.07
CA ILE A 4 -16.74 -34.43 27.01
C ILE A 4 -17.30 -33.54 25.89
N LYS A 5 -17.88 -32.40 26.24
CA LYS A 5 -18.17 -31.32 25.28
C LYS A 5 -16.88 -30.56 25.03
N THR A 6 -16.24 -30.81 23.89
CA THR A 6 -15.16 -29.95 23.40
C THR A 6 -15.78 -28.66 22.87
N PHE A 7 -15.68 -27.58 23.63
CA PHE A 7 -15.94 -26.23 23.13
C PHE A 7 -14.72 -25.81 22.30
N PHE A 8 -14.88 -25.74 20.98
CA PHE A 8 -13.97 -24.94 20.14
C PHE A 8 -14.27 -23.47 20.42
N GLU A 9 -13.54 -22.89 21.37
CA GLU A 9 -13.52 -21.45 21.55
C GLU A 9 -12.82 -20.85 20.34
N ARG A 10 -13.64 -20.40 19.38
CA ARG A 10 -13.19 -19.70 18.18
C ARG A 10 -12.68 -18.34 18.64
N ALA A 11 -11.40 -18.27 19.00
CA ALA A 11 -10.74 -17.04 19.40
C ALA A 11 -11.14 -15.91 18.44
N SER A 12 -11.92 -14.95 18.94
CA SER A 12 -12.34 -13.81 18.15
C SER A 12 -11.09 -12.99 17.86
N LYS A 13 -10.72 -12.93 16.57
CA LYS A 13 -9.70 -12.00 16.06
C LYS A 13 -9.87 -10.61 16.70
N PRO A 14 -8.78 -9.91 17.08
CA PRO A 14 -8.87 -8.59 17.71
C PRO A 14 -9.68 -7.62 16.85
N LYS A 15 -10.44 -6.72 17.49
CA LYS A 15 -11.44 -5.82 16.87
C LYS A 15 -10.90 -5.06 15.65
N MET A 16 -9.64 -4.61 15.71
CA MET A 16 -8.94 -3.90 14.65
C MET A 16 -8.81 -4.72 13.34
N GLU A 17 -8.70 -6.04 13.41
CA GLU A 17 -8.51 -6.90 12.23
C GLU A 17 -9.73 -7.00 11.32
N ARG A 18 -10.93 -6.68 11.83
CA ARG A 18 -12.19 -6.74 11.07
C ARG A 18 -12.70 -5.37 10.65
N GLU A 19 -12.10 -4.32 11.21
CA GLU A 19 -12.60 -2.96 11.09
C GLU A 19 -12.13 -2.28 9.81
N TYR A 20 -11.04 -2.74 9.20
CA TYR A 20 -10.48 -2.17 7.99
C TYR A 20 -10.48 -3.16 6.82
N VAL A 21 -10.56 -2.61 5.62
CA VAL A 21 -10.34 -3.27 4.33
C VAL A 21 -9.32 -2.47 3.52
N TYR A 22 -8.72 -3.09 2.52
CA TYR A 22 -7.87 -2.38 1.56
C TYR A 22 -8.66 -2.12 0.28
N ILE A 23 -8.67 -0.86 -0.17
CA ILE A 23 -9.22 -0.48 -1.47
C ILE A 23 -8.07 -0.49 -2.47
N ASN A 24 -8.24 -1.22 -3.58
CA ASN A 24 -7.28 -1.26 -4.68
C ASN A 24 -7.52 -0.09 -5.66
N GLN A 25 -6.58 0.16 -6.58
CA GLN A 25 -6.71 1.26 -7.55
C GLN A 25 -7.91 1.10 -8.49
N ASP A 26 -8.31 -0.14 -8.77
CA ASP A 26 -9.45 -0.46 -9.63
C ASP A 26 -10.81 -0.27 -8.92
N GLY A 27 -10.81 0.12 -7.64
CA GLY A 27 -12.01 0.30 -6.82
C GLY A 27 -12.50 -0.97 -6.13
N SER A 28 -11.89 -2.13 -6.39
CA SER A 28 -12.21 -3.35 -5.65
C SER A 28 -11.75 -3.24 -4.18
N ALA A 29 -12.52 -3.87 -3.29
CA ALA A 29 -12.17 -3.98 -1.88
C ALA A 29 -11.70 -5.40 -1.57
N ARG A 30 -10.68 -5.55 -0.72
CA ARG A 30 -10.21 -6.84 -0.23
C ARG A 30 -9.93 -6.83 1.26
N GLU A 31 -9.98 -8.02 1.84
CA GLU A 31 -9.49 -8.26 3.20
C GLU A 31 -8.01 -7.92 3.31
N LEU A 32 -7.57 -7.54 4.50
CA LEU A 32 -6.16 -7.25 4.77
C LEU A 32 -5.31 -8.53 4.78
N THR A 33 -4.06 -8.42 4.32
CA THR A 33 -3.05 -9.46 4.49
C THR A 33 -2.57 -9.50 5.94
N ASN A 34 -1.79 -10.53 6.31
CA ASN A 34 -1.24 -10.62 7.67
C ASN A 34 -0.32 -9.42 8.00
N ASP A 35 0.56 -9.04 7.08
CA ASP A 35 1.48 -7.92 7.28
C ASP A 35 0.77 -6.57 7.32
N GLU A 36 -0.27 -6.37 6.51
CA GLU A 36 -1.08 -5.15 6.56
C GLU A 36 -1.81 -5.00 7.91
N ARG A 37 -2.30 -6.11 8.47
CA ARG A 37 -2.89 -6.10 9.82
C ARG A 37 -1.85 -5.77 10.88
N ALA A 38 -0.65 -6.34 10.78
CA ALA A 38 0.44 -6.05 11.71
C ALA A 38 0.84 -4.57 11.63
N TYR A 39 0.95 -4.02 10.42
CA TYR A 39 1.27 -2.62 10.18
C TYR A 39 0.23 -1.65 10.75
N LEU A 40 -1.07 -1.96 10.62
CA LEU A 40 -2.13 -1.15 11.25
C LEU A 40 -2.17 -1.24 12.77
N ALA A 41 -1.61 -2.31 13.35
CA ALA A 41 -1.56 -2.52 14.79
C ALA A 41 -0.29 -1.93 15.43
N GLU A 42 0.67 -1.47 14.62
CA GLU A 42 1.90 -0.87 15.09
C GLU A 42 1.62 0.48 15.79
N GLU A 43 2.37 0.73 16.87
CA GLU A 43 2.29 2.01 17.57
C GLU A 43 3.19 3.03 16.86
N PHE A 44 2.62 4.17 16.48
CA PHE A 44 3.35 5.25 15.81
C PHE A 44 3.45 6.47 16.72
N HIS A 45 4.66 6.96 16.95
CA HIS A 45 4.92 8.18 17.70
C HIS A 45 4.57 9.44 16.87
N PRO A 46 4.25 10.56 17.54
CA PRO A 46 4.07 11.84 16.85
C PRO A 46 5.35 12.22 16.07
N GLY A 47 5.21 12.44 14.76
CA GLY A 47 6.35 12.72 13.86
C GLY A 47 6.85 11.53 13.07
N ASP A 48 6.37 10.32 13.34
CA ASP A 48 6.70 9.14 12.53
C ASP A 48 6.01 9.25 11.16
N GLY A 49 6.80 9.50 10.12
CA GLY A 49 6.34 9.56 8.74
C GLY A 49 5.85 8.20 8.19
N GLY A 50 6.05 7.12 8.95
CA GLY A 50 5.66 5.76 8.59
C GLY A 50 4.21 5.38 8.91
N ARG A 51 3.35 6.34 9.29
CA ARG A 51 1.95 6.04 9.65
C ARG A 51 1.15 5.51 8.45
N PRO A 52 0.28 4.50 8.64
CA PRO A 52 -0.58 4.01 7.59
C PRO A 52 -1.53 5.10 7.12
N TYR A 53 -1.67 5.23 5.80
CA TYR A 53 -2.67 6.12 5.23
C TYR A 53 -4.07 5.51 5.36
N ILE A 54 -4.86 6.06 6.29
CA ILE A 54 -6.26 5.72 6.47
C ILE A 54 -7.13 6.70 5.68
N LYS A 55 -7.91 6.17 4.74
CA LYS A 55 -8.84 6.92 3.90
C LYS A 55 -10.01 7.43 4.75
N SER A 56 -10.37 8.69 4.57
CA SER A 56 -11.58 9.27 5.20
C SER A 56 -12.88 8.81 4.54
N ARG A 57 -12.84 8.49 3.24
CA ARG A 57 -13.96 7.96 2.45
C ARG A 57 -13.45 7.13 1.28
N TYR A 58 -14.31 6.27 0.75
CA TYR A 58 -14.01 5.40 -0.39
C TYR A 58 -13.40 6.16 -1.58
N ALA A 59 -14.06 7.23 -2.03
CA ALA A 59 -13.68 7.96 -3.25
C ALA A 59 -12.47 8.91 -3.12
N SER A 60 -11.83 9.02 -1.94
CA SER A 60 -10.65 9.88 -1.77
C SER A 60 -9.47 9.34 -2.58
N THR A 61 -8.66 10.20 -3.20
CA THR A 61 -7.39 9.80 -3.83
C THR A 61 -6.18 10.36 -3.08
N ASP A 62 -5.02 9.74 -3.25
CA ASP A 62 -3.75 10.31 -2.77
C ASP A 62 -3.23 11.43 -3.71
N GLY A 63 -2.06 12.00 -3.39
CA GLY A 63 -1.43 13.06 -4.20
C GLY A 63 -0.98 12.61 -5.60
N TRP A 64 -0.90 11.30 -5.84
CA TRP A 64 -0.63 10.71 -7.15
C TRP A 64 -1.93 10.33 -7.89
N GLY A 65 -3.09 10.59 -7.29
CA GLY A 65 -4.40 10.26 -7.83
C GLY A 65 -4.76 8.78 -7.71
N SER A 66 -4.09 8.02 -6.84
CA SER A 66 -4.43 6.64 -6.54
C SER A 66 -5.68 6.55 -5.68
N LEU A 67 -6.62 5.65 -6.01
CA LEU A 67 -7.78 5.33 -5.17
C LEU A 67 -7.39 4.44 -3.98
N SER A 68 -6.16 3.94 -3.93
CA SER A 68 -5.81 2.90 -2.98
C SER A 68 -5.70 3.37 -1.54
N GLY A 69 -5.82 2.43 -0.61
CA GLY A 69 -5.53 2.66 0.81
C GLY A 69 -6.45 1.91 1.77
N PHE A 70 -6.14 2.03 3.06
CA PHE A 70 -6.92 1.41 4.12
C PHE A 70 -8.21 2.19 4.34
N LEU A 71 -9.35 1.51 4.37
CA LEU A 71 -10.66 2.11 4.62
C LEU A 71 -11.35 1.37 5.77
N HIS A 72 -11.97 2.13 6.66
CA HIS A 72 -12.87 1.56 7.65
C HIS A 72 -14.03 0.85 6.94
N ARG A 73 -14.32 -0.40 7.29
CA ARG A 73 -15.32 -1.25 6.62
C ARG A 73 -16.70 -0.61 6.60
N GLY A 74 -17.07 0.11 7.66
CA GLY A 74 -18.33 0.86 7.73
C GLY A 74 -18.45 2.04 6.76
N ALA A 75 -17.35 2.48 6.14
CA ALA A 75 -17.33 3.51 5.10
C ALA A 75 -17.31 2.92 3.67
N LEU A 76 -17.36 1.59 3.55
CA LEU A 76 -17.44 0.91 2.26
C LEU A 76 -18.86 1.05 1.68
N PRO A 77 -19.02 1.42 0.41
CA PRO A 77 -20.31 1.37 -0.28
C PRO A 77 -20.97 -0.02 -0.16
N GLU A 78 -22.26 -0.05 0.17
CA GLU A 78 -22.98 -1.30 0.48
C GLU A 78 -22.99 -2.33 -0.65
N HIS A 79 -22.84 -1.89 -1.90
CA HIS A 79 -22.85 -2.75 -3.08
C HIS A 79 -21.48 -3.40 -3.37
N LEU A 80 -20.41 -3.00 -2.68
CA LEU A 80 -19.08 -3.56 -2.91
C LEU A 80 -18.88 -4.84 -2.10
N LEU A 81 -18.52 -5.91 -2.81
CA LEU A 81 -18.06 -7.14 -2.19
C LEU A 81 -16.61 -6.99 -1.74
N VAL A 82 -16.29 -7.60 -0.60
CA VAL A 82 -14.92 -7.67 -0.08
C VAL A 82 -14.31 -9.00 -0.48
N GLU A 83 -13.29 -8.97 -1.32
CA GLU A 83 -12.56 -10.14 -1.78
C GLU A 83 -11.62 -10.69 -0.69
N ALA A 84 -11.30 -11.98 -0.77
CA ALA A 84 -10.21 -12.53 0.02
C ALA A 84 -8.85 -11.97 -0.46
N SER A 85 -7.86 -11.94 0.43
CA SER A 85 -6.48 -11.58 0.08
C SER A 85 -5.49 -12.72 0.27
N ASN A 86 -4.35 -12.62 -0.41
CA ASN A 86 -3.22 -13.50 -0.24
C ASN A 86 -2.59 -13.30 1.15
N GLN A 87 -2.92 -14.17 2.09
CA GLN A 87 -2.43 -14.08 3.48
C GLN A 87 -0.91 -14.28 3.61
N ASN A 88 -0.26 -14.81 2.58
CA ASN A 88 1.19 -15.01 2.53
C ASN A 88 1.93 -13.88 1.80
N TYR A 89 1.20 -12.85 1.33
CA TYR A 89 1.84 -11.68 0.72
C TYR A 89 2.70 -10.96 1.76
N LYS A 90 3.98 -10.82 1.42
CA LYS A 90 4.94 -9.99 2.14
C LYS A 90 5.27 -8.80 1.25
N PRO A 91 5.03 -7.55 1.68
CA PRO A 91 5.51 -6.40 0.94
C PRO A 91 7.04 -6.49 0.84
N ALA A 92 7.58 -6.21 -0.34
CA ALA A 92 9.02 -6.07 -0.49
C ALA A 92 9.49 -4.92 0.41
N ALA A 93 10.64 -5.10 1.07
CA ALA A 93 11.30 -3.99 1.75
C ALA A 93 11.54 -2.89 0.72
N SER A 94 10.99 -1.70 0.98
CA SER A 94 11.17 -0.54 0.14
C SER A 94 12.41 0.21 0.63
N ASP A 95 13.38 0.40 -0.25
CA ASP A 95 14.39 1.45 -0.07
C ASP A 95 13.90 2.67 -0.82
N PHE A 96 13.26 3.59 -0.09
CA PHE A 96 12.71 4.80 -0.68
C PHE A 96 13.76 5.64 -1.43
N HIS A 97 15.01 5.65 -0.96
CA HIS A 97 16.07 6.40 -1.63
C HIS A 97 16.43 5.75 -2.96
N GLN A 98 16.54 4.43 -2.99
CA GLN A 98 16.78 3.70 -4.23
C GLN A 98 15.61 3.84 -5.20
N GLU A 99 14.36 3.77 -4.71
CA GLU A 99 13.18 4.00 -5.55
C GLU A 99 13.18 5.41 -6.17
N MET A 100 13.55 6.45 -5.42
CA MET A 100 13.68 7.80 -5.97
C MET A 100 14.73 7.90 -7.07
N ILE A 101 15.87 7.22 -6.90
CA ILE A 101 16.94 7.17 -7.90
C ILE A 101 16.44 6.49 -9.16
N ASP A 102 15.86 5.29 -9.03
CA ASP A 102 15.33 4.51 -10.15
C ASP A 102 14.25 5.28 -10.92
N ASP A 103 13.39 6.00 -10.20
CA ASP A 103 12.33 6.80 -10.81
C ASP A 103 12.87 8.01 -11.55
N GLY A 104 13.89 8.68 -10.99
CA GLY A 104 14.65 9.73 -11.67
C GLY A 104 15.26 9.22 -12.98
N GLU A 105 15.97 8.09 -12.93
CA GLU A 105 16.57 7.47 -14.12
C GLU A 105 15.50 7.13 -15.18
N LYS A 106 14.35 6.56 -14.78
CA LYS A 106 13.25 6.20 -15.69
C LYS A 106 12.61 7.40 -16.39
N VAL A 107 12.49 8.54 -15.70
CA VAL A 107 11.92 9.75 -16.31
C VAL A 107 12.97 10.57 -17.07
N GLY A 108 14.21 10.10 -17.10
CA GLY A 108 15.32 10.70 -17.83
C GLY A 108 16.01 11.85 -17.09
N ASP A 109 15.84 11.95 -15.77
CA ASP A 109 16.58 12.90 -14.95
C ASP A 109 18.07 12.55 -14.93
N THR A 110 18.90 13.57 -14.66
CA THR A 110 20.33 13.36 -14.49
C THR A 110 20.62 12.91 -13.07
N VAL A 111 21.07 11.66 -12.92
CA VAL A 111 21.47 11.08 -11.64
C VAL A 111 22.99 11.08 -11.51
N THR A 112 23.50 11.81 -10.52
CA THR A 112 24.93 11.90 -10.20
C THR A 112 25.20 11.25 -8.86
N ARG A 113 26.08 10.25 -8.83
CA ARG A 113 26.56 9.58 -7.61
C ARG A 113 27.86 10.26 -7.18
N ASN A 114 27.87 10.89 -6.02
CA ASN A 114 28.98 11.70 -5.53
C ASN A 114 30.02 10.84 -4.80
N ALA A 115 31.25 11.34 -4.68
CA ALA A 115 32.34 10.63 -4.01
C ALA A 115 32.10 10.38 -2.51
N ASP A 116 31.26 11.20 -1.87
CA ASP A 116 30.85 11.06 -0.47
C ASP A 116 29.70 10.04 -0.26
N GLY A 117 29.25 9.38 -1.34
CA GLY A 117 28.16 8.41 -1.32
C GLY A 117 26.76 9.03 -1.43
N SER A 118 26.62 10.37 -1.43
CA SER A 118 25.35 11.02 -1.70
C SER A 118 24.95 10.89 -3.18
N VAL A 119 23.66 11.01 -3.48
CA VAL A 119 23.14 11.02 -4.85
C VAL A 119 22.38 12.32 -5.11
N THR A 120 22.69 12.97 -6.23
CA THR A 120 21.99 14.16 -6.71
C THR A 120 21.13 13.79 -7.92
N ILE A 121 19.84 14.09 -7.85
CA ILE A 121 18.88 13.88 -8.93
C ILE A 121 18.47 15.26 -9.45
N THR A 122 18.82 15.57 -10.69
CA THR A 122 18.49 16.86 -11.33
C THR A 122 17.43 16.63 -12.41
N PRO A 123 16.28 17.31 -12.34
CA PRO A 123 15.24 17.19 -13.36
C PRO A 123 15.79 17.42 -14.77
N ASN A 124 15.40 16.58 -15.72
CA ASN A 124 15.79 16.75 -17.12
C ASN A 124 15.30 18.11 -17.65
N PRO A 125 16.20 19.05 -18.01
CA PRO A 125 15.79 20.39 -18.46
C PRO A 125 15.08 20.37 -19.82
N ALA A 126 15.23 19.30 -20.61
CA ALA A 126 14.52 19.12 -21.87
C ALA A 126 13.11 18.55 -21.69
N LEU A 127 12.74 18.09 -20.49
CA LEU A 127 11.44 17.50 -20.20
C LEU A 127 10.56 18.52 -19.46
N PRO A 128 9.40 18.92 -20.00
CA PRO A 128 8.48 19.81 -19.30
C PRO A 128 8.07 19.24 -17.94
N ALA A 129 8.01 20.10 -16.92
CA ALA A 129 7.73 19.68 -15.54
C ALA A 129 6.41 18.89 -15.40
N ALA A 130 5.37 19.29 -16.13
CA ALA A 130 4.10 18.58 -16.15
C ALA A 130 4.22 17.17 -16.76
N GLU A 131 4.98 17.03 -17.87
CA GLU A 131 5.21 15.73 -18.48
C GLU A 131 6.05 14.83 -17.55
N ARG A 132 7.08 15.39 -16.90
CA ARG A 132 7.86 14.69 -15.88
C ARG A 132 6.99 14.19 -14.74
N PHE A 133 6.09 15.04 -14.22
CA PHE A 133 5.16 14.65 -13.17
C PHE A 133 4.25 13.49 -13.59
N GLU A 134 3.68 13.54 -14.80
CA GLU A 134 2.83 12.46 -15.29
C GLU A 134 3.60 11.15 -15.50
N LYS A 135 4.87 11.19 -15.93
CA LYS A 135 5.72 9.99 -15.99
C LYS A 135 5.99 9.40 -14.60
N LEU A 136 6.36 10.23 -13.62
CA LEU A 136 6.56 9.79 -12.23
C LEU A 136 5.28 9.21 -11.64
N ARG A 137 4.14 9.87 -11.88
CA ARG A 137 2.82 9.41 -11.49
C ARG A 137 2.52 8.04 -12.06
N ALA A 138 2.77 7.82 -13.36
CA ALA A 138 2.54 6.53 -14.00
C ALA A 138 3.37 5.42 -13.34
N ILE A 139 4.65 5.66 -13.07
CA ILE A 139 5.53 4.70 -12.39
C ILE A 139 5.03 4.37 -10.99
N GLN A 140 4.65 5.39 -10.21
CA GLN A 140 4.16 5.21 -8.85
C GLN A 140 2.85 4.40 -8.81
N LEU A 141 1.93 4.69 -9.73
CA LEU A 141 0.67 3.97 -9.85
C LEU A 141 0.89 2.52 -10.32
N GLU A 142 1.80 2.27 -11.25
CA GLU A 142 2.15 0.92 -11.69
C GLU A 142 2.74 0.09 -10.55
N ARG A 143 3.70 0.65 -9.80
CA ARG A 143 4.30 -0.03 -8.64
C ARG A 143 3.24 -0.41 -7.59
N GLN A 144 2.28 0.48 -7.35
CA GLN A 144 1.16 0.20 -6.46
C GLN A 144 0.26 -0.94 -7.00
N ARG A 145 -0.09 -0.94 -8.30
CA ARG A 145 -0.87 -2.03 -8.94
C ARG A 145 -0.18 -3.38 -8.83
N ASP A 146 1.15 -3.41 -8.98
CA ASP A 146 1.93 -4.63 -8.83
C ASP A 146 1.86 -5.19 -7.41
N ARG A 147 1.98 -4.33 -6.39
CA ARG A 147 1.79 -4.74 -4.99
C ARG A 147 0.39 -5.26 -4.74
N GLU A 148 -0.63 -4.58 -5.25
CA GLU A 148 -2.03 -5.00 -5.13
C GLU A 148 -2.29 -6.35 -5.78
N ARG A 149 -1.75 -6.59 -6.98
CA ARG A 149 -1.86 -7.89 -7.67
C ARG A 149 -1.29 -9.03 -6.82
N LEU A 150 -0.11 -8.82 -6.22
CA LEU A 150 0.54 -9.79 -5.33
C LEU A 150 -0.22 -9.99 -4.01
N ALA A 151 -0.86 -8.94 -3.51
CA ALA A 151 -1.68 -8.99 -2.30
C ALA A 151 -3.06 -9.64 -2.54
N ARG A 152 -3.58 -9.62 -3.78
CA ARG A 152 -4.83 -10.28 -4.17
C ARG A 152 -4.64 -11.78 -4.42
N HIS A 153 -3.61 -12.14 -5.17
CA HIS A 153 -3.42 -13.51 -5.65
C HIS A 153 -2.13 -14.11 -5.07
N SER A 154 -2.21 -15.33 -4.54
CA SER A 154 -1.00 -16.11 -4.31
C SER A 154 -0.28 -16.31 -5.64
N LYS A 155 1.04 -16.12 -5.67
CA LYS A 155 1.84 -16.67 -6.78
C LYS A 155 1.55 -18.17 -6.79
N GLY A 156 0.91 -18.65 -7.85
CA GLY A 156 0.74 -20.08 -8.11
C GLY A 156 2.08 -20.75 -8.36
#